data_AF-A0A3C0HHI9-F1
#
_entry.id   AF-A0A3C0HHI9-F1
#
_cell.length_a   1.000
_cell.length_b   1.000
_cell.length_c   1.000
_cell.angle_alpha   90.00
_cell.angle_beta   90.00
_cell.angle_gamma   90.00
#
_symmetry.space_group_name_H-M   'P 1'
#
loop_
_entity.id
_entity.type
_entity.pdbx_description
1 polymer ?
#
loop_
_entity_poly.entity_id
_entity_poly.type
_entity_poly.pdbx_seq_one_letter_code
_entity_poly.pdbx_strand_id
1 'polypeptide(L)'
;MTPSPPRFPRWPFGRGFIVLHDVLMVVLAWQGLIALRYATTGQPMPAHRFIDETALVVAVQLLVFWRMGLYRGLWRFASVPDLKNIVLASVLGGAAVALLLFLFLDRAEGVPRLALLLYPVALSLLLGAPRLL
;
A
#
# COMPACT_ATOMS: atom_id res chain seq x y z
N MET A 1 29.57 14.93 -37.66
CA MET A 1 28.75 15.50 -36.56
C MET A 1 27.43 14.76 -36.55
N THR A 2 27.23 13.85 -35.59
CA THR A 2 25.94 13.15 -35.41
C THR A 2 25.08 13.95 -34.43
N PRO A 3 23.80 14.20 -34.71
CA PRO A 3 22.94 14.94 -33.78
C PRO A 3 22.69 14.09 -32.53
N SER A 4 22.95 14.66 -31.36
CA SER A 4 22.59 14.05 -30.07
C SER A 4 21.08 13.90 -29.96
N PRO A 5 20.55 12.76 -29.47
CA PRO A 5 19.12 12.53 -29.39
C PRO A 5 18.42 13.52 -28.44
N PRO A 6 17.14 13.84 -28.67
CA PRO A 6 16.38 14.78 -27.86
C PRO A 6 16.28 14.28 -26.41
N ARG A 7 16.69 15.11 -25.44
CA ARG A 7 16.51 14.85 -24.02
C ARG A 7 15.08 15.23 -23.64
N PHE A 8 14.18 14.26 -23.61
CA PHE A 8 12.82 14.48 -23.11
C PHE A 8 12.85 14.99 -21.66
N PRO A 9 11.99 15.96 -21.29
CA PRO A 9 11.90 16.46 -19.92
C PRO A 9 11.53 15.32 -18.97
N ARG A 10 12.39 15.04 -17.99
CA ARG A 10 12.14 14.07 -16.91
C ARG A 10 11.26 14.73 -15.85
N TRP A 11 10.00 15.05 -16.17
CA TRP A 11 9.12 15.73 -15.23
C TRP A 11 8.97 14.93 -13.92
N PRO A 12 9.42 15.45 -12.77
CA PRO A 12 9.37 14.74 -11.49
C PRO A 12 7.96 14.70 -10.88
N PHE A 13 7.03 15.53 -11.38
CA PHE A 13 5.69 15.73 -10.83
C PHE A 13 4.81 14.46 -10.88
N GLY A 14 4.98 13.60 -11.88
CA GLY A 14 4.19 12.37 -11.98
C GLY A 14 4.44 11.40 -10.81
N ARG A 15 5.68 11.33 -10.31
CA ARG A 15 6.04 10.39 -9.24
C ARG A 15 5.41 10.74 -7.91
N GLY A 16 5.32 12.02 -7.58
CA GLY A 16 4.68 12.49 -6.35
C GLY A 16 3.21 12.12 -6.30
N PHE A 17 2.49 12.27 -7.42
CA PHE A 17 1.08 11.89 -7.52
C PHE A 17 0.87 10.38 -7.33
N ILE A 18 1.76 9.54 -7.88
CA ILE A 18 1.67 8.08 -7.71
C ILE A 18 1.95 7.67 -6.27
N VAL A 19 2.97 8.23 -5.64
CA VAL A 19 3.27 7.94 -4.23
C VAL A 19 2.09 8.38 -3.35
N LEU A 20 1.53 9.57 -3.62
CA LEU A 20 0.34 10.04 -2.90
C LEU A 20 -0.85 9.10 -3.10
N HIS A 21 -1.11 8.67 -4.34
CA HIS A 21 -2.16 7.69 -4.64
C HIS A 21 -1.94 6.38 -3.90
N ASP A 22 -0.73 5.81 -3.95
CA ASP A 22 -0.38 4.56 -3.26
C ASP A 22 -0.57 4.71 -1.73
N VAL A 23 -0.14 5.82 -1.14
CA VAL A 23 -0.37 6.14 0.28
C VAL A 23 -1.87 6.17 0.59
N LEU A 24 -2.66 6.86 -0.24
CA LEU A 24 -4.11 6.91 -0.07
C LEU A 24 -4.74 5.53 -0.18
N MET A 25 -4.31 4.68 -1.12
CA MET A 25 -4.81 3.31 -1.25
C MET A 25 -4.46 2.45 -0.03
N VAL A 26 -3.28 2.62 0.55
CA VAL A 26 -2.87 1.96 1.79
C VAL A 26 -3.76 2.36 2.97
N VAL A 27 -3.97 3.67 3.14
CA VAL A 27 -4.84 4.20 4.19
C VAL A 27 -6.27 3.72 3.99
N LEU A 28 -6.80 3.79 2.77
CA LEU A 28 -8.16 3.33 2.45
C LEU A 28 -8.34 1.84 2.69
N ALA A 29 -7.39 1.00 2.28
CA ALA A 29 -7.43 -0.44 2.52
C ALA A 29 -7.45 -0.75 4.02
N TRP A 30 -6.53 -0.13 4.77
CA TRP A 30 -6.38 -0.36 6.21
C TRP A 30 -7.60 0.14 6.99
N GLN A 31 -7.99 1.40 6.78
CA GLN A 31 -9.14 1.98 7.47
C GLN A 31 -10.45 1.32 7.07
N GLY A 32 -10.63 0.94 5.80
CA GLY A 32 -11.83 0.26 5.34
C GLY A 32 -12.03 -1.08 6.05
N LEU A 33 -10.96 -1.86 6.22
CA LEU A 33 -11.03 -3.15 6.91
C LEU A 33 -11.25 -3.01 8.42
N ILE A 34 -10.63 -2.01 9.05
CA ILE A 34 -10.87 -1.71 10.46
C ILE A 34 -12.31 -1.22 10.67
N ALA A 35 -12.79 -0.29 9.83
CA ALA A 35 -14.16 0.19 9.88
C ALA A 35 -15.17 -0.95 9.69
N LEU A 36 -14.92 -1.87 8.76
CA LEU A 36 -15.76 -3.05 8.55
C LEU A 36 -15.84 -3.94 9.81
N ARG A 37 -14.73 -4.12 10.54
CA ARG A 37 -14.75 -4.82 11.84
C ARG A 37 -15.66 -4.12 12.84
N TYR A 38 -15.49 -2.81 13.02
CA TYR A 38 -16.29 -2.08 14.01
C TYR A 38 -17.77 -2.02 13.63
N ALA A 39 -18.08 -1.87 12.34
CA ALA A 39 -19.44 -1.95 11.82
C ALA A 39 -20.09 -3.32 12.08
N THR A 40 -19.34 -4.42 11.90
CA THR A 40 -19.86 -5.78 12.12
C THR A 40 -19.96 -6.19 13.58
N THR A 41 -19.14 -5.60 14.46
CA THR A 41 -19.14 -5.91 15.90
C THR A 41 -20.00 -4.96 16.74
N GLY A 42 -20.46 -3.84 16.17
CA GLY A 42 -21.21 -2.80 16.88
C GLY A 42 -20.39 -2.06 17.95
N GLN A 43 -19.07 -2.26 17.98
CA GLN A 43 -18.16 -1.64 18.94
C GLN A 43 -17.73 -0.25 18.44
N PRO A 44 -17.55 0.74 19.33
CA PRO A 44 -17.00 2.03 18.94
C PRO A 44 -15.51 1.91 18.57
N MET A 45 -15.10 2.65 17.54
CA MET A 45 -13.71 2.68 17.10
C MET A 45 -12.84 3.49 18.09
N PRO A 46 -11.77 2.91 18.66
CA PRO A 46 -10.91 3.61 19.60
C PRO A 46 -10.07 4.67 18.87
N ALA A 47 -10.30 5.94 19.22
CA ALA A 47 -9.65 7.08 18.54
C ALA A 47 -8.13 7.16 18.74
N HIS A 48 -7.60 6.67 19.87
CA HIS A 48 -6.19 6.86 20.24
C HIS A 48 -5.21 5.96 19.49
N ARG A 49 -5.62 4.76 19.04
CA ARG A 49 -4.73 3.82 18.32
C ARG A 49 -4.70 4.03 16.81
N PHE A 50 -5.63 4.84 16.32
CA PHE A 50 -5.82 5.06 14.89
C PHE A 50 -4.56 5.60 14.23
N ILE A 51 -3.95 6.66 14.79
CA ILE A 51 -2.84 7.35 14.14
C ILE A 51 -1.59 6.49 14.13
N ASP A 52 -1.26 5.85 15.26
CA ASP A 52 -0.03 5.07 15.42
C ASP A 52 -0.05 3.80 14.55
N GLU A 53 -1.18 3.07 14.54
CA GLU A 53 -1.36 1.89 13.70
C GLU A 53 -1.25 2.28 12.21
N THR A 54 -2.02 3.28 11.77
CA THR A 54 -2.01 3.71 10.36
C THR A 54 -0.64 4.23 9.94
N ALA A 55 0.05 5.00 10.78
CA ALA A 55 1.39 5.50 10.49
C ALA A 55 2.39 4.35 10.29
N LEU A 56 2.36 3.33 11.15
CA LEU A 56 3.20 2.14 11.02
C LEU A 56 2.87 1.38 9.72
N VAL A 57 1.59 1.15 9.44
CA VAL A 57 1.16 0.45 8.21
C VAL A 57 1.64 1.18 6.97
N VAL A 58 1.44 2.50 6.90
CA VAL A 58 1.90 3.33 5.78
C VAL A 58 3.42 3.26 5.63
N ALA A 59 4.18 3.46 6.72
CA ALA A 59 5.63 3.45 6.67
C ALA A 59 6.20 2.11 6.16
N VAL A 60 5.70 1.00 6.70
CA VAL A 60 6.11 -0.36 6.31
C VAL A 60 5.76 -0.64 4.86
N GLN A 61 4.53 -0.31 4.45
CA GLN A 61 4.06 -0.59 3.10
C GLN A 61 4.82 0.23 2.05
N LEU A 62 5.11 1.50 2.32
CA LEU A 62 5.91 2.35 1.43
C LEU A 62 7.33 1.81 1.28
N LEU A 63 7.94 1.33 2.37
CA LEU A 63 9.27 0.71 2.32
C LEU A 63 9.25 -0.53 1.43
N VAL A 64 8.21 -1.37 1.54
CA VAL A 64 8.05 -2.56 0.70
C VAL A 64 7.83 -2.19 -0.77
N PHE A 65 6.96 -1.21 -1.08
CA PHE A 65 6.78 -0.72 -2.46
C PHE A 65 8.08 -0.21 -3.07
N TRP A 66 8.87 0.54 -2.28
CA TRP A 66 10.18 1.01 -2.72
C TRP A 66 11.15 -0.15 -2.96
N ARG A 67 11.18 -1.15 -2.08
CA ARG A 67 12.07 -2.32 -2.19
C ARG A 67 11.71 -3.24 -3.35
N MET A 68 10.41 -3.38 -3.63
CA MET A 68 9.85 -4.12 -4.77
C MET A 68 9.96 -3.32 -6.08
N GLY A 69 10.37 -2.06 -6.02
CA GLY A 69 10.67 -1.26 -7.19
C GLY A 69 9.45 -0.79 -7.97
N LEU A 70 8.27 -0.70 -7.35
CA LEU A 70 7.03 -0.22 -7.98
C LEU A 70 7.20 1.18 -8.62
N TYR A 71 8.17 1.97 -8.12
CA TYR A 71 8.44 3.33 -8.61
C TYR A 71 9.53 3.41 -9.70
N ARG A 72 10.22 2.30 -10.02
CA ARG A 72 11.41 2.32 -10.89
C ARG A 72 11.10 2.16 -12.39
N GLY A 73 9.89 1.74 -12.77
CA GLY A 73 9.58 1.27 -14.14
C GLY A 73 8.45 1.98 -14.89
N LEU A 74 7.95 3.11 -14.36
CA LEU A 74 6.70 3.80 -14.77
C LEU A 74 6.54 4.25 -16.23
N TRP A 75 7.50 3.98 -17.13
CA TRP A 75 7.49 4.49 -18.51
C TRP A 75 7.59 3.41 -19.60
N ARG A 76 7.54 2.11 -19.26
CA ARG A 76 7.64 1.06 -20.29
C ARG A 76 6.61 -0.05 -20.08
N PHE A 77 5.34 0.33 -20.23
CA PHE A 77 4.14 -0.52 -20.30
C PHE A 77 3.75 -1.21 -18.98
N ALA A 78 2.57 -0.85 -18.47
CA ALA A 78 1.86 -1.60 -17.43
C ALA A 78 1.62 -3.03 -17.96
N SER A 79 2.53 -3.93 -17.59
CA SER A 79 2.59 -5.30 -18.08
C SER A 79 2.10 -6.24 -16.98
N VAL A 80 1.73 -7.48 -17.31
CA VAL A 80 1.47 -8.58 -16.34
C VAL A 80 2.53 -8.68 -15.21
N PRO A 81 3.85 -8.46 -15.48
CA PRO A 81 4.86 -8.31 -14.43
C PRO A 81 4.57 -7.27 -13.32
N ASP A 82 3.91 -6.16 -13.64
CA ASP A 82 3.60 -5.10 -12.66
C ASP A 82 2.51 -5.56 -11.68
N LEU A 83 1.47 -6.24 -12.17
CA LEU A 83 0.44 -6.86 -11.34
C LEU A 83 1.04 -7.87 -10.37
N LYS A 84 1.96 -8.71 -10.85
CA LYS A 84 2.67 -9.67 -9.98
C LYS A 84 3.45 -8.95 -8.88
N ASN A 85 4.14 -7.86 -9.20
CA ASN A 85 4.88 -7.08 -8.22
C ASN A 85 3.96 -6.39 -7.21
N ILE A 86 2.80 -5.90 -7.64
CA ILE A 86 1.77 -5.34 -6.74
C ILE A 86 1.30 -6.42 -5.76
N VAL A 87 0.89 -7.60 -6.26
CA VAL A 87 0.42 -8.69 -5.40
C VAL A 87 1.50 -9.12 -4.42
N LEU A 88 2.74 -9.32 -4.88
CA LEU A 88 3.85 -9.68 -4.00
C LEU A 88 4.15 -8.58 -2.98
N ALA A 89 4.12 -7.31 -3.37
CA ALA A 89 4.35 -6.19 -2.46
C ALA A 89 3.23 -6.05 -1.42
N SER A 90 1.98 -6.29 -1.81
CA SER A 90 0.84 -6.32 -0.89
C SER A 90 0.94 -7.47 0.11
N VAL A 91 1.31 -8.67 -0.34
CA VAL A 91 1.49 -9.85 0.53
C VAL A 91 2.67 -9.66 1.48
N LEU A 92 3.84 -9.26 0.98
CA LEU A 92 5.03 -9.04 1.80
C LEU A 92 4.83 -7.88 2.77
N GLY A 93 4.20 -6.80 2.32
CA GLY A 93 3.86 -5.66 3.16
C GLY A 93 2.84 -6.02 4.23
N GLY A 94 1.77 -6.73 3.88
CA GLY A 94 0.79 -7.24 4.84
C GLY A 94 1.40 -8.19 5.88
N ALA A 95 2.31 -9.08 5.46
CA ALA A 95 3.02 -9.97 6.37
C ALA A 95 3.95 -9.19 7.32
N ALA A 96 4.68 -8.19 6.80
CA ALA A 96 5.54 -7.33 7.61
C ALA A 96 4.73 -6.48 8.60
N VAL A 97 3.60 -5.92 8.16
CA VAL A 97 2.65 -5.20 9.01
C VAL A 97 2.12 -6.09 10.12
N ALA A 98 1.64 -7.29 9.80
CA ALA A 98 1.15 -8.25 10.79
C ALA A 98 2.22 -8.59 11.83
N LEU A 99 3.45 -8.85 11.39
CA LEU A 99 4.58 -9.14 12.26
C LEU A 99 4.90 -7.95 13.18
N LEU A 100 4.99 -6.73 12.63
CA LEU A 100 5.35 -5.54 13.39
C LEU A 100 4.25 -5.11 14.37
N LEU A 101 2.99 -5.18 13.97
CA LEU A 101 1.87 -4.98 14.89
C LEU A 101 1.92 -6.01 16.03
N PHE A 102 2.23 -7.27 15.72
CA PHE A 102 2.35 -8.30 16.75
C PHE A 102 3.50 -8.05 17.73
N LEU A 103 4.65 -7.59 17.23
CA LEU A 103 5.85 -7.36 18.04
C LEU A 103 5.82 -6.04 18.84
N PHE A 104 5.22 -4.98 18.28
CA PHE A 104 5.35 -3.62 18.79
C PHE A 104 4.04 -2.99 19.28
N LEU A 105 2.87 -3.47 18.85
CA LEU A 105 1.56 -2.89 19.22
C LEU A 105 0.61 -3.94 19.80
N ASP A 106 0.69 -4.17 21.12
CA ASP A 106 -0.25 -5.02 21.90
C ASP A 106 -0.61 -6.36 21.25
N ARG A 107 0.34 -7.00 20.55
CA ARG A 107 0.11 -8.27 19.83
C ARG A 107 -1.06 -8.22 18.84
N ALA A 108 -1.33 -7.05 18.26
CA ALA A 108 -2.44 -6.81 17.36
C ALA A 108 -3.84 -7.08 17.99
N GLU A 109 -4.00 -6.93 19.31
CA GLU A 109 -5.29 -7.17 20.01
C GLU A 109 -6.42 -6.28 19.47
N GLY A 110 -6.09 -5.05 19.06
CA GLY A 110 -7.00 -4.10 18.42
C GLY A 110 -7.28 -4.37 16.93
N VAL A 111 -6.56 -5.30 16.31
CA VAL A 111 -6.60 -5.54 14.85
C VAL A 111 -7.23 -6.90 14.53
N PRO A 112 -8.24 -6.96 13.65
CA PRO A 112 -8.89 -8.23 13.32
C PRO A 112 -7.92 -9.09 12.53
N ARG A 113 -7.80 -10.37 12.90
CA ARG A 113 -7.02 -11.34 12.12
C ARG A 113 -7.53 -11.43 10.68
N LEU A 114 -8.85 -11.32 10.49
CA LEU A 114 -9.45 -11.30 9.16
C LEU A 114 -9.07 -10.04 8.38
N ALA A 115 -8.91 -8.88 9.04
CA ALA A 115 -8.45 -7.66 8.37
C ALA A 115 -7.00 -7.83 7.89
N LEU A 116 -6.12 -8.42 8.69
CA LEU A 116 -4.74 -8.73 8.27
C LEU A 116 -4.70 -9.67 7.06
N LEU A 117 -5.59 -10.67 7.02
CA LEU A 117 -5.69 -11.62 5.92
C LEU A 117 -6.24 -10.97 4.63
N LEU A 118 -7.25 -10.08 4.77
CA LEU A 118 -7.89 -9.41 3.65
C LEU A 118 -7.11 -8.19 3.13
N TYR A 119 -6.25 -7.60 3.97
CA TYR A 119 -5.44 -6.43 3.61
C TYR A 119 -4.65 -6.59 2.30
N PRO A 120 -3.86 -7.66 2.09
CA PRO A 120 -3.12 -7.81 0.83
C PRO A 120 -4.04 -7.94 -0.39
N VAL A 121 -5.24 -8.52 -0.24
CA VAL A 121 -6.22 -8.65 -1.32
C VAL A 121 -6.83 -7.27 -1.63
N ALA A 122 -7.33 -6.57 -0.61
CA ALA A 122 -7.91 -5.24 -0.74
C ALA A 122 -6.92 -4.26 -1.36
N LEU A 123 -5.68 -4.24 -0.87
CA LEU A 123 -4.63 -3.36 -1.36
C LEU A 123 -4.25 -3.66 -2.82
N SER A 124 -4.14 -4.94 -3.19
CA SER A 124 -3.84 -5.32 -4.57
C SER A 124 -4.95 -4.92 -5.54
N LEU A 125 -6.21 -5.01 -5.13
CA LEU A 125 -7.35 -4.57 -5.94
C LEU A 125 -7.36 -3.04 -6.09
N LEU A 126 -7.17 -2.30 -4.98
CA LEU A 126 -7.15 -0.85 -4.97
C LEU A 126 -6.01 -0.27 -5.82
N LEU A 127 -4.83 -0.90 -5.80
CA LEU A 127 -3.68 -0.48 -6.61
C LEU A 127 -3.76 -0.98 -8.06
N GLY A 128 -4.31 -2.17 -8.27
CA GLY A 128 -4.41 -2.81 -9.58
C GLY A 128 -5.49 -2.19 -10.45
N ALA A 129 -6.67 -1.89 -9.90
CA ALA A 129 -7.82 -1.42 -10.69
C ALA A 129 -7.55 -0.12 -11.47
N PRO A 130 -6.97 0.95 -10.89
CA PRO A 130 -6.66 2.18 -11.63
C PRO A 130 -5.56 2.01 -12.68
N ARG A 131 -4.75 0.95 -12.59
CA ARG A 131 -3.66 0.66 -13.55
C ARG A 131 -4.13 -0.22 -14.72
N LEU A 132 -5.34 -0.77 -14.64
CA LEU A 132 -5.97 -1.61 -15.66
C LEU A 132 -7.01 -0.87 -16.52
N LEU A 133 -7.50 0.28 -16.04
CA LEU A 133 -8.39 1.20 -16.77
C LEU A 133 -7.58 2.18 -17.62
#